data_AF-A0A8A2UEB2-F1
#
_entry.id   AF-A0A8A2UEB2-F1
#
_cell.length_a   1.000
_cell.length_b   1.000
_cell.length_c   1.000
_cell.angle_alpha   90.00
_cell.angle_beta   90.00
_cell.angle_gamma   90.00
#
_symmetry.space_group_name_H-M   'P 1'
#
loop_
_entity.id
_entity.type
_entity.pdbx_description
1 polymer ?
#
loop_
_entity_poly.entity_id
_entity_poly.type
_entity_poly.pdbx_seq_one_letter_code
_entity_poly.pdbx_strand_id
1 'polypeptide(L)'
;MGHVPHARQETSPAKRSDARCACGARAEGYDARSDEPICHSCSPLRADGDPTSGSPEARRQADALETIASELRYQNAVLSEVINTLDAIHGEGFRSPTAIHTAIEDHDVTRREQEGI
;
A
#
# COMPACT_ATOMS: atom_id res chain seq x y z
N MET A 1 -33.64 35.58 -4.07
CA MET A 1 -33.47 34.15 -4.36
C MET A 1 -32.91 33.48 -3.12
N GLY A 2 -33.73 32.76 -2.36
CA GLY A 2 -33.37 32.19 -1.05
C GLY A 2 -33.12 30.69 -1.15
N HIS A 3 -32.03 30.22 -0.53
CA HIS A 3 -31.64 28.82 -0.41
C HIS A 3 -32.79 27.99 0.18
N VAL A 4 -33.21 26.93 -0.51
CA VAL A 4 -34.08 25.90 0.04
C VAL A 4 -33.23 25.05 0.99
N PRO A 5 -33.45 25.06 2.31
CA PRO A 5 -32.76 24.14 3.18
C PRO A 5 -33.22 22.72 2.81
N HIS A 6 -32.27 21.83 2.55
CA HIS A 6 -32.57 20.41 2.38
C HIS A 6 -33.28 19.94 3.66
N ALA A 7 -34.57 19.63 3.54
CA ALA A 7 -35.33 19.04 4.63
C ALA A 7 -34.66 17.70 4.96
N ARG A 8 -33.95 17.63 6.08
CA ARG A 8 -33.51 16.36 6.65
C ARG A 8 -34.78 15.55 6.85
N GLN A 9 -34.94 14.50 6.04
CA GLN A 9 -36.10 13.63 6.14
C GLN A 9 -35.89 12.76 7.37
N GLU A 10 -36.30 13.27 8.54
CA GLU A 10 -36.33 12.50 9.77
C GLU A 10 -37.31 11.35 9.54
N THR A 11 -36.77 10.16 9.31
CA THR A 11 -37.54 8.92 9.27
C THR A 11 -38.30 8.81 10.58
N SER A 12 -39.64 8.83 10.49
CA SER A 12 -40.54 8.80 11.65
C SER A 12 -40.12 7.70 12.64
N PRO A 13 -40.18 7.96 13.97
CA PRO A 13 -39.75 7.00 14.99
C PRO A 13 -40.32 5.59 14.82
N ALA A 14 -41.55 5.48 14.30
CA ALA A 14 -42.21 4.20 14.02
C ALA A 14 -41.50 3.33 12.95
N LYS A 15 -40.72 3.90 12.02
CA LYS A 15 -39.90 3.12 11.06
C LYS A 15 -38.57 2.67 11.63
N ARG A 16 -38.13 3.22 12.77
CA ARG A 16 -36.88 2.84 13.45
C ARG A 16 -37.02 1.54 14.25
N SER A 17 -38.24 1.13 14.60
CA SER A 17 -38.46 -0.07 15.43
C SER A 17 -38.16 -1.38 14.70
N ASP A 18 -38.23 -1.41 13.36
CA ASP A 18 -37.96 -2.61 12.56
C ASP A 18 -36.63 -2.53 11.81
N ALA A 19 -35.82 -1.51 12.11
CA ALA A 19 -34.50 -1.38 11.51
C ALA A 19 -33.62 -2.56 11.93
N ARG A 20 -32.93 -3.16 10.96
CA ARG A 20 -32.02 -4.28 11.17
C ARG A 20 -30.61 -3.84 10.89
N CYS A 21 -29.70 -4.26 11.76
CA CYS A 21 -28.27 -4.20 11.50
C CYS A 21 -27.94 -5.07 10.27
N ALA A 22 -26.80 -4.80 9.62
CA ALA A 22 -26.27 -5.63 8.53
C ALA A 22 -26.15 -7.12 8.90
N CYS A 23 -25.99 -7.45 10.18
CA CYS A 23 -25.96 -8.83 10.66
C CYS A 23 -27.36 -9.49 10.81
N GLY A 24 -28.44 -8.76 10.49
CA GLY A 24 -29.83 -9.23 10.60
C GLY A 24 -30.46 -9.08 11.98
N ALA A 25 -29.67 -8.72 13.01
CA ALA A 25 -30.18 -8.42 14.35
C ALA A 25 -31.00 -7.12 14.36
N ARG A 26 -31.90 -6.99 15.35
CA ARG A 26 -32.63 -5.75 15.58
C ARG A 26 -31.63 -4.63 15.92
N ALA A 27 -31.77 -3.49 15.26
CA ALA A 27 -30.94 -2.34 15.55
C ALA A 27 -31.30 -1.75 16.92
N GLU A 28 -30.27 -1.36 17.66
CA GLU A 28 -30.37 -0.69 18.97
C GLU A 28 -30.04 0.81 18.85
N GLY A 29 -29.40 1.20 17.75
CA GLY A 29 -29.10 2.58 17.43
C GLY A 29 -28.76 2.76 15.97
N TYR A 30 -28.20 3.92 15.66
CA TYR A 30 -27.69 4.26 14.33
C TYR A 30 -26.26 4.75 14.46
N ASP A 31 -25.42 4.42 13.49
CA ASP A 31 -24.09 5.01 13.39
C ASP A 31 -24.22 6.51 13.07
N ALA A 32 -23.60 7.35 13.89
CA ALA A 32 -23.65 8.80 13.73
C ALA A 32 -22.96 9.28 12.44
N ARG A 33 -22.07 8.48 11.84
CA ARG A 33 -21.37 8.84 10.60
C ARG A 33 -22.15 8.47 9.35
N SER A 34 -22.76 7.29 9.33
CA SER A 34 -23.41 6.74 8.13
C SER A 34 -24.95 6.74 8.19
N ASP A 35 -25.54 7.06 9.34
CA ASP A 35 -26.99 6.93 9.60
C ASP A 35 -27.53 5.52 9.28
N GLU A 36 -26.65 4.50 9.40
CA GLU A 36 -27.00 3.08 9.23
C GLU A 36 -27.43 2.43 10.55
N PRO A 37 -28.40 1.49 10.55
CA PRO A 37 -28.81 0.80 11.76
C PRO A 37 -27.71 -0.10 12.32
N ILE A 38 -27.48 -0.05 13.63
CA ILE A 38 -26.44 -0.81 14.32
C ILE A 38 -26.99 -1.50 15.57
N CYS A 39 -26.54 -2.73 15.83
CA CYS A 39 -26.81 -3.45 17.07
C CYS A 39 -25.60 -3.40 18.01
N HIS A 40 -25.80 -3.68 19.30
CA HIS A 40 -24.72 -3.62 20.29
C HIS A 40 -23.52 -4.50 19.93
N SER A 41 -23.75 -5.68 19.34
CA SER A 41 -22.67 -6.58 18.92
C SER A 41 -21.87 -6.07 17.71
N CYS A 42 -22.48 -5.26 16.83
CA CYS A 42 -21.79 -4.68 15.67
C CYS A 42 -21.23 -3.28 15.95
N SER A 43 -21.62 -2.64 17.07
CA SER A 43 -21.13 -1.33 17.47
C SER A 43 -19.59 -1.24 17.51
N PRO A 44 -18.87 -2.19 18.12
CA PRO A 44 -17.40 -2.14 18.17
C PRO A 44 -16.75 -2.34 16.80
N LEU A 45 -17.39 -3.11 15.91
CA LEU A 45 -16.85 -3.40 14.57
C LEU A 45 -16.94 -2.22 13.61
N ARG A 46 -17.85 -1.27 13.85
CA ARG A 46 -18.08 -0.13 12.95
C ARG A 46 -17.65 1.21 13.51
N ALA A 47 -17.57 1.37 14.83
CA ALA A 47 -17.08 2.61 15.46
C ALA A 47 -15.64 2.96 15.02
N ASP A 48 -14.83 1.93 14.74
CA ASP A 48 -13.42 2.08 14.34
C ASP A 48 -13.15 1.80 12.86
N GLY A 49 -14.18 1.59 12.02
CA GLY A 49 -14.03 1.61 10.55
C GLY A 49 -12.90 0.77 9.96
N ASP A 50 -12.41 -0.26 10.65
CA ASP A 50 -11.37 -1.12 10.15
C ASP A 50 -11.62 -2.56 10.61
N PRO A 51 -11.82 -3.53 9.70
CA PRO A 51 -11.35 -4.87 10.00
C PRO A 51 -9.82 -4.80 10.04
N THR A 52 -9.27 -4.35 11.18
CA THR A 52 -7.84 -4.44 11.55
C THR A 52 -7.32 -5.88 11.57
N SER A 53 -8.12 -6.85 11.15
CA SER A 53 -7.69 -8.17 10.76
C SER A 53 -8.08 -8.43 9.31
N GLY A 54 -7.33 -7.82 8.38
CA GLY A 54 -7.11 -8.47 7.10
C GLY A 54 -6.84 -9.95 7.39
N SER A 55 -7.59 -10.85 6.72
CA SER A 55 -7.53 -12.28 7.03
C SER A 55 -6.06 -12.73 7.07
N PRO A 56 -5.70 -13.76 7.84
CA PRO A 56 -4.32 -14.27 7.86
C PRO A 56 -3.76 -14.52 6.45
N GLU A 57 -4.64 -14.81 5.48
CA GLU A 57 -4.32 -14.94 4.06
C GLU A 57 -4.03 -13.60 3.37
N ALA A 58 -4.83 -12.56 3.60
CA ALA A 58 -4.57 -11.22 3.07
C ALA A 58 -3.23 -10.64 3.57
N ARG A 59 -2.89 -10.90 4.84
CA ARG A 59 -1.58 -10.52 5.41
C ARG A 59 -0.43 -11.26 4.73
N ARG A 60 -0.52 -12.58 4.60
CA ARG A 60 0.48 -13.38 3.86
C ARG A 60 0.64 -12.92 2.41
N GLN A 61 -0.46 -12.54 1.76
CA GLN A 61 -0.43 -12.03 0.40
C GLN A 61 0.28 -10.67 0.33
N ALA A 62 0.02 -9.77 1.27
CA ALA A 62 0.71 -8.48 1.36
C ALA A 62 2.21 -8.67 1.59
N ASP A 63 2.61 -9.53 2.53
CA ASP A 63 4.02 -9.84 2.82
C ASP A 63 4.74 -10.42 1.58
N ALA A 64 4.06 -11.31 0.84
CA ALA A 64 4.59 -11.86 -0.40
C ALA A 64 4.77 -10.80 -1.49
N LEU A 65 3.81 -9.89 -1.65
CA LEU A 65 3.90 -8.79 -2.61
C LEU A 65 5.02 -7.81 -2.24
N GLU A 66 5.23 -7.53 -0.96
CA GLU A 66 6.33 -6.69 -0.49
C GLU A 66 7.69 -7.33 -0.80
N THR A 67 7.81 -8.64 -0.55
CA THR A 67 9.02 -9.41 -0.88
C THR A 67 9.31 -9.35 -2.39
N ILE A 68 8.29 -9.57 -3.24
CA ILE A 68 8.42 -9.47 -4.70
C ILE A 68 8.83 -8.06 -5.13
N ALA A 69 8.23 -7.02 -4.55
CA ALA A 69 8.56 -5.65 -4.88
C ALA A 69 10.02 -5.30 -4.52
N SER A 70 10.51 -5.78 -3.37
CA SER A 70 11.90 -5.60 -2.96
C SER A 70 12.86 -6.28 -3.93
N GLU A 71 12.57 -7.53 -4.30
CA GLU A 71 13.38 -8.31 -5.24
C GLU A 71 13.43 -7.66 -6.63
N LEU A 72 12.28 -7.17 -7.13
CA LEU A 72 12.23 -6.45 -8.41
C LEU A 72 13.05 -5.16 -8.40
N ARG A 73 13.07 -4.41 -7.29
CA ARG A 73 13.92 -3.21 -7.16
C ARG A 73 15.39 -3.57 -7.20
N TYR A 74 15.78 -4.63 -6.50
CA TYR A 74 17.15 -5.12 -6.51
C TYR A 74 17.58 -5.55 -7.93
N GLN A 75 16.76 -6.36 -8.61
CA GLN A 75 17.05 -6.78 -9.98
C GLN A 75 17.16 -5.61 -10.95
N ASN A 76 16.28 -4.61 -10.84
CA ASN A 76 16.36 -3.41 -11.68
C ASN A 76 17.65 -2.59 -11.43
N ALA A 77 18.12 -2.54 -10.18
CA ALA A 77 19.40 -1.90 -9.86
C ALA A 77 20.57 -2.65 -10.50
N VAL A 78 20.62 -3.98 -10.33
CA VAL A 78 21.66 -4.84 -10.95
C VAL A 78 21.63 -4.73 -12.48
N LEU A 79 20.45 -4.75 -13.11
CA LEU A 79 20.33 -4.59 -14.56
C LEU A 79 20.83 -3.22 -15.02
N SER A 80 20.59 -2.16 -14.26
CA SER A 80 21.09 -0.82 -14.57
C SER A 80 22.63 -0.77 -14.52
N GLU A 81 23.24 -1.45 -13.54
CA GLU A 81 24.69 -1.58 -13.43
C GLU A 81 25.29 -2.37 -14.60
N VAL A 82 24.67 -3.48 -14.99
CA VAL A 82 25.07 -4.27 -16.17
C VAL A 82 25.00 -3.43 -17.43
N ILE A 83 23.92 -2.67 -17.63
CA ILE A 83 23.75 -1.78 -18.79
C ILE A 83 24.86 -0.73 -18.80
N ASN A 84 25.14 -0.07 -17.68
CA ASN A 84 26.19 0.94 -17.59
C ASN A 84 27.57 0.35 -17.89
N THR A 85 27.83 -0.87 -17.40
CA THR A 85 29.11 -1.58 -17.66
C THR A 85 29.25 -1.93 -19.14
N LEU A 86 28.19 -2.45 -19.76
CA LEU A 86 28.18 -2.74 -21.19
C LEU A 86 28.29 -1.48 -22.04
N ASP A 87 27.65 -0.39 -21.65
CA ASP A 87 27.74 0.89 -22.35
C ASP A 87 29.15 1.48 -22.24
N ALA A 88 29.80 1.37 -21.08
CA ALA A 88 31.22 1.71 -20.93
C ALA A 88 32.10 0.86 -21.85
N ILE A 89 31.89 -0.45 -21.92
CA ILE A 89 32.68 -1.34 -22.79
C ILE A 89 32.45 -1.01 -24.28
N HIS A 90 31.21 -0.72 -24.69
CA HIS A 90 30.86 -0.48 -26.09
C HIS A 90 31.16 0.97 -26.55
N GLY A 91 30.86 1.97 -25.72
CA GLY A 91 31.11 3.39 -26.00
C GLY A 91 32.59 3.73 -26.07
N GLU A 92 33.44 2.90 -25.49
CA GLU A 92 34.89 3.13 -25.44
C GLU A 92 35.68 2.45 -26.56
N GLY A 93 35.02 1.73 -27.48
CA GLY A 93 35.65 1.15 -28.68
C GLY A 93 36.85 0.26 -28.36
N PHE A 94 36.63 -1.04 -28.08
CA PHE A 94 37.69 -2.03 -27.84
C PHE A 94 38.83 -1.52 -26.94
N ARG A 95 38.52 -1.16 -25.69
CA ARG A 95 39.60 -0.90 -24.73
C ARG A 95 40.33 -2.19 -24.36
N SER A 96 41.65 -2.05 -24.20
CA SER A 96 42.55 -3.10 -23.70
C SER A 96 41.97 -3.72 -22.41
N PRO A 97 42.10 -5.04 -22.20
CA PRO A 97 41.70 -5.72 -20.96
C PRO A 97 42.21 -5.02 -19.69
N THR A 98 43.37 -4.34 -19.78
CA THR A 98 43.95 -3.54 -18.70
C THR A 98 43.05 -2.37 -18.29
N ALA A 99 42.43 -1.67 -19.25
CA ALA A 99 41.57 -0.53 -18.93
C ALA A 99 40.24 -0.96 -18.32
N ILE A 100 39.73 -2.13 -18.74
CA ILE A 100 38.55 -2.74 -18.11
C ILE A 100 38.85 -3.10 -16.66
N HIS A 101 40.01 -3.71 -16.39
CA HIS A 101 40.43 -4.04 -15.02
C HIS A 101 40.54 -2.79 -14.13
N THR A 102 41.17 -1.73 -14.63
CA THR A 102 41.29 -0.47 -13.90
C THR A 102 39.94 0.19 -13.64
N ALA A 103 39.02 0.16 -14.61
CA ALA A 103 37.66 0.68 -14.42
C ALA A 103 36.86 -0.10 -13.36
N ILE A 104 37.04 -1.43 -13.30
CA ILE A 104 36.42 -2.27 -12.26
C ILE A 104 37.03 -1.96 -10.89
N GLU A 105 38.36 -1.82 -10.79
CA GLU A 105 39.04 -1.46 -9.55
C GLU A 105 38.61 -0.08 -9.04
N ASP A 106 38.55 0.92 -9.92
CA ASP A 106 38.07 2.28 -9.59
C ASP A 106 36.60 2.25 -9.14
N HIS A 107 35.76 1.43 -9.79
CA HIS A 107 34.37 1.26 -9.37
C HIS A 107 34.25 0.63 -7.97
N ASP A 108 35.07 -0.37 -7.67
CA ASP A 108 35.10 -1.00 -6.35
C ASP A 108 35.63 -0.06 -5.24
N VAL A 109 36.53 0.87 -5.57
CA VAL A 109 36.95 1.97 -4.66
C VAL A 109 35.80 2.92 -4.40
N THR A 110 35.15 3.44 -5.44
CA THR A 110 34.02 4.37 -5.29
C THR A 110 32.83 3.74 -4.55
N ARG A 111 32.61 2.43 -4.72
CA ARG A 111 31.59 1.68 -4.00
C ARG A 111 31.90 1.59 -2.50
N ARG A 112 33.15 1.30 -2.12
CA ARG A 112 33.56 1.31 -0.69
C ARG A 112 33.43 2.69 -0.05
N GLU A 113 33.77 3.75 -0.79
CA GLU A 113 33.60 5.13 -0.32
C GLU A 113 32.13 5.50 -0.08
N GLN A 114 31.21 4.99 -0.91
CA GLN A 114 29.76 5.18 -0.73
C GLN A 114 29.19 4.31 0.41
N GLU A 115 29.74 3.11 0.62
CA GLU A 115 29.36 2.20 1.70
C GLU A 115 29.98 2.60 3.06
N GLY A 116 30.89 3.58 3.08
CA GLY A 116 31.48 4.12 4.31
C GLY A 116 32.41 3.14 5.05
N ILE A 117 33.10 2.27 4.31
CA ILE A 117 34.08 1.29 4.81
C ILE A 117 35.49 1.74 4.45
#